data_AF-A0A7G9WE10-F1
#
_entry.id   AF-A0A7G9WE10-F1
#
_cell.length_a   1.000
_cell.length_b   1.000
_cell.length_c   1.000
_cell.angle_alpha   90.00
_cell.angle_beta   90.00
_cell.angle_gamma   90.00
#
_symmetry.space_group_name_H-M   'P 1'
#
loop_
_entity.id
_entity.type
_entity.pdbx_description
1 polymer ?
#
loop_
_entity_poly.entity_id
_entity_poly.type
_entity_poly.pdbx_seq_one_letter_code
_entity_poly.pdbx_strand_id
1 'polypeptide(L)'
;MLPRKSDGAVCPVMYAFGNLISTQENSQNLIGGQLTVTYEKNANGKVKFSDMKFKPTVTYYETEGKNIHVQMLKNLTDYMAQQSRTWEKTDGEFTPGYAKKVVNQSIPQKYQDWT
;
A
#
# COMPACT_ATOMS: atom_id res chain seq x y z
N MET A 1 21.84 -7.45 -11.15
CA MET A 1 22.61 -7.33 -9.89
C MET A 1 22.14 -6.08 -9.20
N LEU A 2 21.81 -6.16 -7.90
CA LEU A 2 21.71 -4.95 -7.09
C LEU A 2 23.11 -4.32 -7.06
N PRO A 3 23.27 -3.04 -7.43
CA PRO A 3 24.56 -2.36 -7.36
C PRO A 3 25.09 -2.45 -5.94
N ARG A 4 26.25 -3.07 -5.76
CA ARG A 4 26.96 -3.08 -4.48
C ARG A 4 27.89 -1.89 -4.46
N LYS A 5 27.57 -0.88 -3.66
CA LYS A 5 28.54 0.12 -3.24
C LYS A 5 29.41 -0.51 -2.14
N SER A 6 30.50 0.16 -1.75
CA SER A 6 31.42 -0.34 -0.70
C SER A 6 30.73 -0.58 0.65
N ASP A 7 29.53 -0.04 0.85
CA ASP A 7 28.65 -0.18 2.01
C ASP A 7 27.53 -1.23 1.85
N GLY A 8 27.46 -1.94 0.72
CA GLY A 8 26.48 -3.00 0.47
C GLY A 8 25.55 -2.74 -0.72
N ALA A 9 24.54 -3.60 -0.87
CA ALA A 9 23.49 -3.45 -1.88
C ALA A 9 22.21 -2.93 -1.23
N VAL A 10 21.59 -1.94 -1.85
CA VAL A 10 20.21 -1.54 -1.50
C VAL A 10 19.27 -2.61 -2.04
N CYS A 11 18.64 -3.35 -1.13
CA CYS A 11 17.63 -4.35 -1.46
C CYS A 11 16.26 -3.88 -0.93
N PRO A 12 15.20 -3.89 -1.76
CA PRO A 12 13.85 -3.71 -1.24
C PRO A 12 13.49 -4.85 -0.30
N VAL A 13 13.09 -4.52 0.93
CA VAL A 13 12.62 -5.47 1.94
C VAL A 13 11.12 -5.26 2.13
N MET A 14 10.35 -6.35 2.13
CA MET A 14 8.90 -6.33 2.27
C MET A 14 8.53 -7.23 3.45
N TYR A 15 7.81 -6.69 4.43
CA TYR A 15 7.53 -7.38 5.70
C TYR A 15 6.12 -7.98 5.81
N ALA A 16 5.24 -7.82 4.82
CA ALA A 16 3.87 -8.35 4.89
C ALA A 16 3.39 -8.87 3.53
N PHE A 17 3.20 -10.18 3.43
CA PHE A 17 2.47 -10.81 2.33
C PHE A 17 1.03 -11.08 2.80
N GLY A 18 0.16 -10.08 2.66
CA GLY A 18 -1.26 -10.22 2.92
C GLY A 18 -1.95 -8.88 3.13
N ASN A 19 -3.19 -8.76 2.66
CA ASN A 19 -4.06 -7.67 3.08
C ASN A 19 -4.78 -8.12 4.35
N LEU A 20 -4.52 -7.45 5.47
CA LEU A 20 -5.37 -7.61 6.65
C LEU A 20 -6.72 -6.94 6.34
N ILE A 21 -7.76 -7.77 6.16
CA ILE A 21 -9.14 -7.29 6.02
C ILE A 21 -9.77 -7.35 7.41
N SER A 22 -9.79 -6.20 8.08
CA SER A 22 -10.35 -6.05 9.42
C SER A 22 -10.91 -4.64 9.56
N THR A 23 -12.00 -4.50 10.29
CA THR A 23 -12.63 -3.21 10.62
C THR A 23 -11.84 -2.49 11.72
N GLN A 24 -10.57 -2.20 11.45
CA GLN A 24 -9.67 -1.56 12.40
C GLN A 24 -9.95 -0.07 12.49
N GLU A 25 -9.94 0.48 13.70
CA GLU A 25 -10.38 1.85 13.95
C GLU A 25 -9.33 2.91 13.56
N ASN A 26 -8.04 2.54 13.48
CA ASN A 26 -6.97 3.49 13.13
C ASN A 26 -6.82 3.62 11.62
N SER A 27 -6.94 4.85 11.10
CA SER A 27 -6.82 5.19 9.67
C SER A 27 -5.61 4.57 8.99
N GLN A 28 -4.43 4.64 9.63
CA GLN A 28 -3.18 4.14 9.05
C GLN A 28 -3.20 2.62 8.81
N ASN A 29 -3.92 1.86 9.63
CA ASN A 29 -3.90 0.40 9.58
C ASN A 29 -4.72 -0.16 8.40
N LEU A 30 -5.59 0.68 7.81
CA LEU A 30 -6.39 0.32 6.65
C LEU A 30 -5.65 0.53 5.32
N ILE A 31 -4.46 1.11 5.37
CA ILE A 31 -3.68 1.46 4.17
C ILE A 31 -2.77 0.29 3.83
N GLY A 32 -2.92 -0.21 2.61
CA GLY A 32 -2.13 -1.31 2.09
C GLY A 32 -1.60 -1.02 0.69
N GLY A 33 -1.17 -2.06 0.00
CA GLY A 33 -0.92 -1.98 -1.42
C GLY A 33 -0.64 -3.32 -2.07
N GLN A 34 -0.83 -3.35 -3.38
CA GLN A 34 -0.41 -4.44 -4.23
C GLN A 34 1.01 -4.17 -4.72
N LEU A 35 1.91 -5.10 -4.43
CA LEU A 35 3.25 -5.09 -4.99
C LEU A 35 3.31 -5.94 -6.26
N THR A 36 3.92 -5.38 -7.30
CA THR A 36 4.38 -6.11 -8.49
C THR A 36 5.89 -6.09 -8.52
N VAL A 37 6.51 -7.23 -8.83
CA VAL A 37 7.96 -7.37 -9.04
C VAL A 37 8.22 -8.46 -10.07
N THR A 38 9.11 -8.18 -11.02
CA THR A 38 9.62 -9.18 -11.95
C THR A 38 10.87 -9.81 -11.35
N TYR A 39 10.90 -11.14 -11.28
CA TYR A 39 12.07 -11.93 -10.86
C TYR A 39 12.59 -12.75 -12.04
N GLU A 40 13.83 -12.52 -12.43
CA GLU A 40 14.51 -13.25 -13.49
C GLU A 40 15.72 -13.99 -12.90
N LYS A 41 15.84 -15.29 -13.20
CA LYS A 41 17.02 -16.10 -12.86
C LYS A 41 17.55 -16.77 -14.12
N ASN A 42 18.84 -16.60 -14.42
CA ASN A 42 19.46 -17.27 -15.57
C ASN A 42 20.03 -18.66 -15.21
N ALA A 43 20.48 -19.42 -16.22
CA ALA A 43 21.04 -20.76 -16.06
C ALA A 43 22.27 -20.83 -15.12
N ASN A 44 23.03 -19.74 -15.01
CA ASN A 44 24.20 -19.63 -14.12
C ASN A 44 23.81 -19.20 -12.69
N GLY A 45 22.51 -19.15 -12.37
CA GLY A 45 22.01 -18.76 -11.07
C GLY A 45 22.01 -17.26 -10.78
N LYS A 46 22.32 -16.40 -11.76
CA LYS A 46 22.30 -14.94 -11.59
C LYS A 46 20.86 -14.44 -11.54
N VAL A 47 20.54 -13.67 -10.50
CA VAL A 47 19.21 -13.08 -10.26
C VAL A 47 19.17 -11.60 -10.64
N LYS A 48 18.03 -11.17 -11.20
CA LYS A 48 17.67 -9.78 -11.45
C LYS A 48 16.23 -9.55 -11.01
N PHE A 49 16.01 -8.42 -10.35
CA PHE A 49 14.69 -7.91 -10.03
C PHE A 49 14.44 -6.66 -10.87
N SER A 50 13.25 -6.53 -11.46
CA SER A 50 12.83 -5.35 -12.21
C SER A 50 11.35 -5.05 -11.97
N ASP A 51 10.88 -3.93 -12.52
CA ASP A 51 9.45 -3.56 -12.57
C ASP A 51 8.77 -3.54 -11.20
N MET A 52 9.52 -3.17 -10.17
CA MET A 52 9.00 -3.03 -8.82
C MET A 52 8.02 -1.86 -8.75
N LYS A 53 6.75 -2.17 -8.54
CA LYS A 53 5.66 -1.20 -8.47
C LYS A 53 4.76 -1.50 -7.27
N PHE A 54 4.38 -0.45 -6.55
CA PHE A 54 3.49 -0.49 -5.40
C PHE A 54 2.23 0.30 -5.75
N LYS A 55 1.11 -0.41 -5.90
CA LYS A 55 -0.22 0.17 -6.12
C LYS A 55 -0.94 0.31 -4.79
N PRO A 56 -1.17 1.53 -4.28
CA PRO A 56 -1.78 1.70 -2.98
C PRO A 56 -3.22 1.20 -2.95
N THR A 57 -3.59 0.54 -1.86
CA THR A 57 -4.94 0.03 -1.60
C THR A 57 -5.43 0.54 -0.24
N VAL A 58 -6.73 0.39 -0.03
CA VAL A 58 -7.37 0.68 1.25
C VAL A 58 -8.39 -0.41 1.57
N THR A 59 -8.42 -0.86 2.82
CA THR A 59 -9.53 -1.65 3.36
C THR A 59 -10.66 -0.68 3.71
N TYR A 60 -11.72 -0.70 2.91
CA TYR A 60 -12.90 0.13 3.08
C TYR A 60 -14.03 -0.65 3.74
N TYR A 61 -14.77 0.02 4.62
CA TYR A 61 -16.01 -0.48 5.19
C TYR A 61 -16.89 0.69 5.66
N GLU A 62 -18.19 0.50 5.52
CA GLU A 62 -19.20 1.48 5.92
C GLU A 62 -19.46 1.44 7.43
N THR A 63 -20.26 2.39 7.91
CA THR A 63 -20.90 2.35 9.23
C THR A 63 -21.48 0.97 9.53
N GLU A 64 -21.47 0.58 10.81
CA GLU A 64 -21.84 -0.77 11.29
C GLU A 64 -20.92 -1.92 10.81
N GLY A 65 -19.84 -1.64 10.09
CA GLY A 65 -18.92 -2.69 9.61
C GLY A 65 -19.44 -3.46 8.39
N LYS A 66 -20.24 -2.80 7.54
CA LYS A 66 -20.78 -3.38 6.30
C LYS A 66 -19.88 -3.11 5.10
N ASN A 67 -20.14 -3.82 4.00
CA ASN A 67 -19.46 -3.66 2.72
C ASN A 67 -17.93 -3.67 2.85
N ILE A 68 -17.40 -4.58 3.67
CA ILE A 68 -15.95 -4.69 3.90
C ILE A 68 -15.28 -5.24 2.65
N HIS A 69 -14.39 -4.47 2.04
CA HIS A 69 -13.59 -4.91 0.90
C HIS A 69 -12.29 -4.12 0.79
N VAL A 70 -11.34 -4.68 0.06
CA VAL A 70 -10.13 -3.95 -0.36
C VAL A 70 -10.41 -3.33 -1.72
N GLN A 71 -10.03 -2.06 -1.88
CA GLN A 71 -10.05 -1.37 -3.15
C GLN A 71 -8.75 -0.62 -3.41
N MET A 72 -8.51 -0.23 -4.66
CA MET A 72 -7.41 0.66 -4.99
C MET A 72 -7.65 2.03 -4.34
N LEU A 73 -6.61 2.61 -3.74
CA LEU A 73 -6.73 3.92 -3.07
C LEU A 73 -7.19 5.02 -4.04
N LYS A 74 -6.85 4.91 -5.33
CA LYS A 74 -7.32 5.83 -6.37
C LYS A 74 -8.85 5.88 -6.52
N ASN A 75 -9.55 4.84 -6.06
CA ASN A 75 -11.01 4.76 -6.11
C ASN A 75 -11.67 5.30 -4.83
N LEU A 76 -10.90 5.54 -3.77
CA LEU A 76 -11.42 6.17 -2.55
C LEU A 76 -11.65 7.66 -2.81
N THR A 77 -12.91 8.09 -2.68
CA THR A 77 -13.30 9.50 -2.77
C THR A 77 -13.53 10.10 -1.39
N ASP A 78 -13.53 11.42 -1.26
CA ASP A 78 -13.89 12.10 -0.01
C ASP A 78 -15.31 11.74 0.44
N TYR A 79 -16.24 11.59 -0.51
CA TYR A 79 -17.61 11.14 -0.22
C TYR A 79 -17.62 9.74 0.40
N MET A 80 -16.94 8.76 -0.23
CA MET A 80 -16.84 7.41 0.33
C MET A 80 -16.19 7.43 1.70
N ALA A 81 -15.12 8.20 1.88
CA ALA A 81 -14.45 8.36 3.16
C ALA A 81 -15.44 8.82 4.24
N GLN A 82 -16.25 9.85 3.98
CA GLN A 82 -17.28 10.32 4.92
C GLN A 82 -18.36 9.27 5.26
N GLN A 83 -18.62 8.30 4.36
CA GLN A 83 -19.54 7.19 4.64
C GLN A 83 -18.89 6.03 5.42
N SER A 84 -17.56 6.05 5.58
CA SER A 84 -16.84 4.98 6.26
C SER A 84 -16.95 5.11 7.78
N ARG A 85 -17.01 3.96 8.47
CA ARG A 85 -16.98 3.93 9.94
C ARG A 85 -15.66 4.48 10.49
N THR A 86 -14.56 4.33 9.77
CA THR A 86 -13.26 4.85 10.20
C THR A 86 -13.26 6.37 10.26
N TRP A 87 -13.83 7.04 9.27
CA TRP A 87 -13.98 8.50 9.27
C TRP A 87 -14.79 8.98 10.48
N GLU A 88 -15.91 8.31 10.79
CA GLU A 88 -16.70 8.58 12.00
C GLU A 88 -15.88 8.38 13.29
N LYS A 89 -15.09 7.31 13.37
CA LYS A 89 -14.29 6.96 14.55
C LYS A 89 -13.06 7.83 14.76
N THR A 90 -12.62 8.53 13.73
CA THR A 90 -11.38 9.32 13.71
C THR A 90 -11.63 10.81 13.52
N ASP A 91 -12.86 11.26 13.79
CA ASP A 91 -13.29 12.67 13.65
C ASP A 91 -12.90 13.27 12.28
N GLY A 92 -13.04 12.45 11.24
CA GLY A 92 -12.80 12.83 9.85
C GLY A 92 -11.36 12.77 9.35
N GLU A 93 -10.44 12.17 10.10
CA GLU A 93 -9.04 11.98 9.67
C GLU A 93 -8.93 11.13 8.40
N PHE A 94 -9.67 10.01 8.34
CA PHE A 94 -9.55 9.03 7.27
C PHE A 94 -10.05 9.58 5.94
N THR A 95 -9.12 10.06 5.10
CA THR A 95 -9.39 10.68 3.80
C THR A 95 -8.45 10.13 2.72
N PRO A 96 -8.76 10.29 1.42
CA PRO A 96 -7.81 10.00 0.34
C PRO A 96 -6.48 10.76 0.52
N GLY A 97 -6.55 12.02 0.97
CA GLY A 97 -5.38 12.85 1.24
C GLY A 97 -4.51 12.30 2.37
N TYR A 98 -5.11 11.89 3.49
CA TYR A 98 -4.42 11.21 4.58
C TYR A 98 -3.74 9.94 4.11
N ALA A 99 -4.47 9.08 3.39
CA ALA A 99 -3.94 7.81 2.92
C ALA A 99 -2.76 8.00 1.96
N LYS A 100 -2.84 9.00 1.07
CA LYS A 100 -1.73 9.40 0.19
C LYS A 100 -0.51 9.87 0.98
N LYS A 101 -0.70 10.61 2.07
CA LYS A 101 0.40 11.05 2.96
C LYS A 101 1.13 9.86 3.58
N VAL A 102 0.42 8.87 4.11
CA VAL A 102 1.02 7.66 4.69
C VAL A 102 1.83 6.88 3.66
N VAL A 103 1.30 6.71 2.45
CA VAL A 103 2.02 6.06 1.33
C VAL A 103 3.30 6.83 1.00
N ASN A 104 3.24 8.16 0.90
CA ASN A 104 4.40 9.00 0.60
C ASN A 104 5.49 8.95 1.68
N GLN A 105 5.11 8.77 2.94
CA GLN A 105 6.05 8.62 4.04
C GLN A 105 6.72 7.23 4.09
N SER A 106 6.01 6.20 3.61
CA SER A 106 6.43 4.81 3.78
C SER A 106 7.08 4.22 2.53
N ILE A 107 6.67 4.66 1.35
CA ILE A 107 7.04 4.06 0.06
C ILE A 107 7.81 5.08 -0.78
N PRO A 108 9.08 4.80 -1.17
CA PRO A 108 9.83 5.69 -2.05
C PRO A 108 9.10 5.96 -3.37
N GLN A 109 9.06 7.22 -3.79
CA GLN A 109 8.28 7.67 -4.96
C GLN A 109 8.56 6.88 -6.24
N LYS A 110 9.82 6.45 -6.46
CA LYS A 110 10.22 5.62 -7.61
C LYS A 110 9.52 4.27 -7.73
N TYR A 111 8.90 3.78 -6.64
CA TYR A 111 8.16 2.53 -6.61
C TYR A 111 6.65 2.73 -6.63
N GLN A 112 6.15 3.95 -6.45
CA GLN A 112 4.71 4.19 -6.36
C GLN A 112 4.07 4.16 -7.75
N ASP A 113 2.98 3.40 -7.90
CA ASP A 113 2.15 3.35 -9.09
C ASP A 113 0.71 3.74 -8.72
N TRP A 114 0.31 4.93 -9.14
CA TRP A 114 -1.01 5.51 -8.85
C TRP A 114 -2.05 5.20 -9.94
N THR A 115 -1.73 4.32 -10.91
CA THR A 115 -2.57 4.04 -12.08
C THR A 115 -3.77 3.13 -11.84
#